data_AF-A0A2W4TLF4-F1
#
_entry.id   AF-A0A2W4TLF4-F1
#
_cell.length_a   1.000
_cell.length_b   1.000
_cell.length_c   1.000
_cell.angle_alpha   90.00
_cell.angle_beta   90.00
_cell.angle_gamma   90.00
#
_symmetry.space_group_name_H-M   'P 1'
#
loop_
_entity.id
_entity.type
_entity.pdbx_description
1 polymer ?
#
loop_
_entity_poly.entity_id
_entity_poly.type
_entity_poly.pdbx_seq_one_letter_code
_entity_poly.pdbx_strand_id
1 'polypeptide(L)'
;MSYSRKAYESSLKAHKKLIATKLLDGIEKLYENKTSERRWIWELLQNAKDVAKDRVQVQIVLKADSVEFQHNGNPFLMDNVTYLIEQVSTKDRVSDLGEALETTGKFGTGFMTTHLLSKKVEVEGVLEDQDTEPAVYKRFNLTLDRDAATPDEMIAKVGESFRVFDELDDEVLCPALTGYEHCKHLDTSFRYALDQEGLSIAKVGIDDLHGALSYALVFIPKIKSVTVIDEIAGSKVEYSIVLERDFGSNLKVSTIQVEAGADSRSITIASVSDLNQTMTLAMPLDEQDGQLSIAAIHAKTPRLFCDFPLIGSEQFSFPTVFNSPLFNPSEPRDTVLLDERDDEKRRFNKSIFEYALNLYSDLLDYASKHWQDAYLLASSGMPEGVDRQWYKAYIQQPLRQKVLETPIVDTCENQRIPLAHARIPYHRAAAQVVPLWSLAVAFHQNCLPTEAHVIGWYTTIDTDWEKDFSIKLRYTLTDLVKDIANEVCLSQLARRIEKSEVETIGWLNQAITFVEADEAAKPGSLLDTYPIIPNQYGNFRVMSELRKDLEIPEAIKYVLKILDEDWKQQLSHLDIQCSFPQSLGLTHQ
;
A
#
# COMPACT_ATOMS: atom_id res chain seq x y z
N MET A 1 -59.55 21.89 -20.41
CA MET A 1 -58.42 21.69 -19.48
C MET A 1 -57.87 23.05 -19.05
N SER A 2 -57.68 23.26 -17.75
CA SER A 2 -57.05 24.48 -17.19
C SER A 2 -55.58 24.60 -17.65
N TYR A 3 -55.08 25.83 -17.80
CA TYR A 3 -53.66 26.10 -18.07
C TYR A 3 -52.74 25.51 -16.98
N SER A 4 -53.21 25.47 -15.73
CA SER A 4 -52.47 24.85 -14.62
C SER A 4 -52.27 23.34 -14.84
N ARG A 5 -53.30 22.63 -15.30
CA ARG A 5 -53.20 21.20 -15.63
C ARG A 5 -52.27 20.94 -16.82
N LYS A 6 -52.35 21.79 -17.86
CA LYS A 6 -51.41 21.71 -19.01
C LYS A 6 -49.96 21.95 -18.59
N ALA A 7 -49.72 22.92 -17.71
CA ALA A 7 -48.39 23.22 -17.19
C ALA A 7 -47.84 22.06 -16.35
N TYR A 8 -48.67 21.44 -15.52
CA TYR A 8 -48.31 20.26 -14.73
C TYR A 8 -47.96 19.05 -15.62
N GLU A 9 -48.81 18.71 -16.60
CA GLU A 9 -48.55 17.63 -17.55
C GLU A 9 -47.28 17.88 -18.38
N SER A 10 -47.05 19.14 -18.79
CA SER A 10 -45.82 19.54 -19.48
C SER A 10 -44.58 19.42 -18.60
N SER A 11 -44.67 19.79 -17.33
CA SER A 11 -43.58 19.67 -16.35
C SER A 11 -43.21 18.20 -16.13
N LEU A 12 -44.21 17.34 -15.96
CA LEU A 12 -44.02 15.91 -15.76
C LEU A 12 -43.36 15.24 -16.98
N LYS A 13 -43.76 15.65 -18.20
CA LYS A 13 -43.11 15.21 -19.44
C LYS A 13 -41.65 15.68 -19.52
N ALA A 14 -41.38 16.93 -19.17
CA ALA A 14 -40.03 17.47 -19.15
C ALA A 14 -39.13 16.75 -18.14
N HIS A 15 -39.66 16.45 -16.95
CA HIS A 15 -38.97 15.71 -15.90
C HIS A 15 -38.60 14.28 -16.34
N LYS A 16 -39.56 13.52 -16.91
CA LYS A 16 -39.30 12.19 -17.46
C LYS A 16 -38.20 12.22 -18.54
N LYS A 17 -38.25 13.22 -19.43
CA LYS A 17 -37.22 13.39 -20.47
C LYS A 17 -35.85 13.72 -19.88
N LEU A 18 -35.78 14.55 -18.85
CA LEU A 18 -34.53 14.89 -18.16
C LEU A 18 -33.89 13.64 -17.53
N ILE A 19 -34.68 12.82 -16.82
CA ILE A 19 -34.22 11.56 -16.24
C ILE A 19 -33.69 10.62 -17.33
N ALA A 20 -34.47 10.41 -18.39
CA ALA A 20 -34.09 9.51 -19.48
C ALA A 20 -32.78 9.93 -20.17
N THR A 21 -32.62 11.23 -20.47
CA THR A 21 -31.37 11.75 -21.05
C THR A 21 -30.19 11.60 -20.09
N LYS A 22 -30.38 11.91 -18.80
CA LYS A 22 -29.33 11.74 -17.78
C LYS A 22 -28.86 10.28 -17.68
N LEU A 23 -29.78 9.32 -17.73
CA LEU A 23 -29.48 7.90 -17.69
C LEU A 23 -28.69 7.44 -18.93
N LEU A 24 -29.15 7.82 -20.12
CA LEU A 24 -28.46 7.50 -21.38
C LEU A 24 -27.04 8.06 -21.40
N ASP A 25 -26.89 9.37 -21.18
CA ASP A 25 -25.60 10.04 -21.16
C ASP A 25 -24.69 9.48 -20.05
N GLY A 26 -25.27 9.09 -18.91
CA GLY A 26 -24.57 8.49 -17.79
C GLY A 26 -23.97 7.13 -18.14
N ILE A 27 -24.74 6.27 -18.81
CA ILE A 27 -24.29 4.94 -19.24
C ILE A 27 -23.21 5.05 -20.31
N GLU A 28 -23.39 5.93 -21.31
CA GLU A 28 -22.40 6.12 -22.38
C GLU A 28 -21.03 6.52 -21.82
N LYS A 29 -20.99 7.44 -20.86
CA LYS A 29 -19.74 7.89 -20.20
C LYS A 29 -19.03 6.79 -19.41
N LEU A 30 -19.73 5.76 -18.93
CA LEU A 30 -19.09 4.68 -18.16
C LEU A 30 -18.15 3.85 -19.04
N TYR A 31 -18.54 3.58 -20.29
CA TYR A 31 -17.74 2.80 -21.24
C TYR A 31 -16.46 3.52 -21.70
N GLU A 32 -16.37 4.84 -21.50
CA GLU A 32 -15.18 5.62 -21.85
C GLU A 32 -14.04 5.47 -20.82
N ASN A 33 -14.33 5.05 -19.59
CA ASN A 33 -13.34 5.00 -18.50
C ASN A 33 -13.13 3.58 -17.96
N LYS A 34 -12.02 2.95 -18.36
CA LYS A 34 -11.66 1.57 -17.97
C LYS A 34 -11.51 1.33 -16.47
N THR A 35 -11.18 2.34 -15.66
CA THR A 35 -11.09 2.15 -14.19
C THR A 35 -12.46 1.91 -13.55
N SER A 36 -13.55 2.16 -14.28
CA SER A 36 -14.93 1.91 -13.84
C SER A 36 -15.23 0.43 -13.60
N GLU A 37 -14.57 -0.47 -14.32
CA GLU A 37 -14.74 -1.93 -14.18
C GLU A 37 -14.33 -2.43 -12.78
N ARG A 38 -13.40 -1.72 -12.12
CA ARG A 38 -12.88 -2.02 -10.78
C ARG A 38 -13.79 -1.49 -9.65
N ARG A 39 -14.75 -0.60 -9.96
CA ARG A 39 -15.47 0.21 -8.96
C ARG A 39 -16.83 -0.35 -8.54
N TRP A 40 -17.54 -1.04 -9.43
CA TRP A 40 -18.94 -1.44 -9.22
C TRP A 40 -19.18 -2.18 -7.88
N ILE A 41 -18.24 -3.06 -7.50
CA ILE A 41 -18.37 -3.92 -6.32
C ILE A 41 -18.25 -3.11 -5.03
N TRP A 42 -17.40 -2.08 -5.04
CA TRP A 42 -17.23 -1.16 -3.92
C TRP A 42 -18.42 -0.22 -3.79
N GLU A 43 -19.05 0.20 -4.89
CA GLU A 43 -20.29 0.98 -4.85
C GLU A 43 -21.46 0.17 -4.26
N LEU A 44 -21.57 -1.13 -4.58
CA LEU A 44 -22.56 -2.01 -3.96
C LEU A 44 -22.28 -2.26 -2.47
N LEU A 45 -21.01 -2.46 -2.09
CA LEU A 45 -20.61 -2.56 -0.68
C LEU A 45 -20.90 -1.27 0.10
N GLN A 46 -20.70 -0.11 -0.52
CA GLN A 46 -21.05 1.18 0.07
C GLN A 46 -22.55 1.30 0.28
N ASN A 47 -23.37 0.89 -0.70
CA ASN A 47 -24.83 0.87 -0.53
C ASN A 47 -25.23 -0.04 0.64
N ALA A 48 -24.64 -1.23 0.75
CA ALA A 48 -24.89 -2.16 1.84
C ALA A 48 -24.48 -1.57 3.22
N LYS A 49 -23.33 -0.88 3.29
CA LYS A 49 -22.88 -0.14 4.49
C LYS A 49 -23.89 0.96 4.88
N ASP A 50 -24.31 1.77 3.92
CA ASP A 50 -25.18 2.93 4.14
C ASP A 50 -26.56 2.55 4.68
N VAL A 51 -27.05 1.34 4.41
CA VAL A 51 -28.33 0.83 4.91
C VAL A 51 -28.18 -0.17 6.06
N ALA A 52 -26.97 -0.34 6.60
CA ALA A 52 -26.74 -1.23 7.73
C ALA A 52 -27.27 -0.63 9.03
N LYS A 53 -28.10 -1.38 9.77
CA LYS A 53 -28.57 -0.98 11.11
C LYS A 53 -27.46 -1.03 12.16
N ASP A 54 -26.70 -2.11 12.16
CA ASP A 54 -25.54 -2.32 13.05
C ASP A 54 -24.37 -2.83 12.21
N ARG A 55 -24.39 -4.11 11.84
CA ARG A 55 -23.41 -4.68 10.91
C ARG A 55 -24.09 -5.48 9.78
N VAL A 56 -23.57 -5.32 8.57
CA VAL A 56 -24.07 -5.98 7.36
C VAL A 56 -23.21 -7.17 6.95
N GLN A 57 -23.87 -8.26 6.58
CA GLN A 57 -23.31 -9.42 5.91
C GLN A 57 -23.59 -9.30 4.42
N VAL A 58 -22.58 -9.57 3.61
CA VAL A 58 -22.67 -9.48 2.16
C VAL A 58 -22.30 -10.82 1.54
N GLN A 59 -23.04 -11.22 0.51
CA GLN A 59 -22.73 -12.38 -0.30
C GLN A 59 -22.70 -11.98 -1.78
N ILE A 60 -21.67 -12.40 -2.49
CA ILE A 60 -21.51 -12.21 -3.93
C ILE A 60 -21.49 -13.59 -4.57
N VAL A 61 -22.36 -13.84 -5.54
CA VAL A 61 -22.43 -15.12 -6.27
C VAL A 61 -22.12 -14.86 -7.74
N LEU A 62 -21.00 -15.39 -8.23
CA LEU A 62 -20.61 -15.34 -9.63
C LEU A 62 -20.99 -16.64 -10.33
N LYS A 63 -21.73 -16.52 -11.44
CA LYS A 63 -22.10 -17.61 -12.35
C LYS A 63 -21.64 -17.26 -13.76
N ALA A 64 -21.73 -18.24 -14.67
CA ALA A 64 -21.30 -18.05 -16.06
C ALA A 64 -22.15 -17.00 -16.81
N ASP A 65 -23.40 -16.81 -16.40
CA ASP A 65 -24.40 -15.94 -17.04
C ASP A 65 -24.91 -14.82 -16.14
N SER A 66 -24.43 -14.73 -14.90
CA SER A 66 -24.92 -13.75 -13.94
C SER A 66 -23.94 -13.48 -12.80
N VAL A 67 -24.04 -12.29 -12.20
CA VAL A 67 -23.48 -12.00 -10.88
C VAL A 67 -24.58 -11.46 -9.99
N GLU A 68 -24.62 -11.93 -8.75
CA GLU A 68 -25.64 -11.57 -7.78
C GLU A 68 -24.98 -11.03 -6.51
N PHE A 69 -25.32 -9.80 -6.13
CA PHE A 69 -24.87 -9.15 -4.90
C PHE A 69 -26.02 -9.12 -3.90
N GLN A 70 -25.81 -9.69 -2.72
CA GLN A 70 -26.83 -9.82 -1.69
C GLN A 70 -26.35 -9.27 -0.35
N HIS A 71 -27.25 -8.66 0.42
CA HIS A 71 -26.94 -8.21 1.77
C HIS A 71 -28.15 -8.24 2.71
N ASN A 72 -27.90 -8.27 4.02
CA ASN A 72 -28.93 -8.25 5.07
C ASN A 72 -29.15 -6.84 5.67
N GLY A 73 -29.14 -5.82 4.83
CA GLY A 73 -29.33 -4.44 5.27
C GLY A 73 -30.76 -4.16 5.76
N ASN A 74 -31.07 -2.91 6.06
CA ASN A 74 -32.45 -2.49 6.30
C ASN A 74 -33.33 -2.73 5.06
N PRO A 75 -34.64 -3.00 5.25
CA PRO A 75 -35.60 -3.07 4.15
C PRO A 75 -35.68 -1.74 3.40
N PHE A 76 -36.20 -1.79 2.17
CA PHE A 76 -36.43 -0.61 1.35
C PHE A 76 -37.61 0.19 1.88
N LEU A 77 -37.52 1.51 1.79
CA LEU A 77 -38.65 2.43 1.85
C LEU A 77 -39.17 2.72 0.43
N MET A 78 -40.39 3.23 0.35
CA MET A 78 -41.03 3.62 -0.93
C MET A 78 -40.15 4.58 -1.74
N ASP A 79 -39.55 5.55 -1.05
CA ASP A 79 -38.61 6.50 -1.64
C ASP A 79 -37.34 5.81 -2.16
N ASN A 80 -36.82 4.78 -1.48
CA ASN A 80 -35.62 4.08 -1.94
C ASN A 80 -35.86 3.36 -3.27
N VAL A 81 -37.01 2.70 -3.43
CA VAL A 81 -37.39 2.04 -4.69
C VAL A 81 -37.56 3.07 -5.80
N THR A 82 -38.23 4.19 -5.50
CA THR A 82 -38.40 5.30 -6.46
C THR A 82 -37.05 5.86 -6.91
N TYR A 83 -36.12 6.10 -5.97
CA TYR A 83 -34.78 6.62 -6.28
C TYR A 83 -33.92 5.63 -7.06
N LEU A 84 -34.10 4.32 -6.88
CA LEU A 84 -33.46 3.31 -7.72
C LEU A 84 -33.97 3.36 -9.17
N ILE A 85 -35.29 3.53 -9.37
CA ILE A 85 -35.90 3.60 -10.70
C ILE A 85 -35.49 4.88 -11.44
N GLU A 86 -35.57 6.03 -10.78
CA GLU A 86 -35.25 7.33 -11.38
C GLU A 86 -33.77 7.69 -11.35
N GLN A 87 -32.99 6.99 -10.53
CA GLN A 87 -31.57 7.23 -10.32
C GLN A 87 -31.28 8.68 -9.88
N VAL A 88 -32.08 9.14 -8.93
CA VAL A 88 -31.99 10.46 -8.31
C VAL A 88 -31.32 10.31 -6.95
N SER A 89 -30.39 11.21 -6.65
CA SER A 89 -29.69 11.27 -5.36
C SER A 89 -30.35 12.38 -4.54
N THR A 90 -30.89 12.04 -3.38
CA THR A 90 -31.49 13.00 -2.44
C THR A 90 -30.61 13.35 -1.25
N LYS A 91 -29.42 12.74 -1.14
CA LYS A 91 -28.47 13.06 -0.06
C LYS A 91 -27.93 14.48 -0.26
N ASP A 92 -28.58 15.42 0.42
CA ASP A 92 -28.21 16.83 0.51
C ASP A 92 -26.78 16.99 1.06
N ARG A 93 -26.18 18.15 0.84
CA ARG A 93 -24.87 18.51 1.43
C ARG A 93 -25.01 18.52 2.96
N VAL A 94 -24.64 17.40 3.57
CA VAL A 94 -24.65 17.21 5.02
C VAL A 94 -23.76 18.29 5.67
N SER A 95 -24.34 19.08 6.57
CA SER A 95 -23.64 20.13 7.33
C SER A 95 -23.03 19.62 8.64
N ASP A 96 -23.46 18.46 9.13
CA ASP A 96 -22.99 17.88 10.40
C ASP A 96 -21.96 16.76 10.19
N LEU A 97 -20.87 16.83 10.95
CA LEU A 97 -19.74 15.89 10.87
C LEU A 97 -20.16 14.45 11.21
N GLY A 98 -21.12 14.25 12.11
CA GLY A 98 -21.62 12.93 12.51
C GLY A 98 -22.36 12.21 11.38
N GLU A 99 -23.24 12.89 10.67
CA GLU A 99 -23.97 12.33 9.52
C GLU A 99 -23.07 12.11 8.30
N ALA A 100 -22.02 12.93 8.16
CA ALA A 100 -20.99 12.77 7.12
C ALA A 100 -20.13 11.51 7.32
N LEU A 101 -19.99 11.02 8.55
CA LEU A 101 -19.33 9.75 8.88
C LEU A 101 -20.28 8.54 8.70
N GLU A 102 -21.58 8.75 8.90
CA GLU A 102 -22.62 7.72 8.78
C GLU A 102 -22.96 7.38 7.33
N THR A 103 -22.88 8.36 6.41
CA THR A 103 -23.27 8.20 5.01
C THR A 103 -22.15 8.63 4.05
N THR A 104 -21.51 7.65 3.40
CA THR A 104 -20.41 7.92 2.46
C THR A 104 -20.95 8.33 1.08
N GLY A 105 -22.16 7.89 0.72
CA GLY A 105 -22.77 8.15 -0.57
C GLY A 105 -23.11 9.64 -0.79
N LYS A 106 -22.22 10.39 -1.43
CA LYS A 106 -22.49 11.78 -1.89
C LYS A 106 -23.01 11.86 -3.33
N PHE A 107 -23.07 10.73 -4.05
CA PHE A 107 -23.35 10.71 -5.48
C PHE A 107 -24.18 9.47 -5.86
N GLY A 108 -25.42 9.66 -6.29
CA GLY A 108 -26.26 8.61 -6.92
C GLY A 108 -25.72 8.07 -8.26
N THR A 109 -24.46 8.34 -8.58
CA THR A 109 -23.71 7.77 -9.71
C THR A 109 -23.11 6.41 -9.38
N GLY A 110 -22.96 6.05 -8.11
CA GLY A 110 -22.41 4.75 -7.70
C GLY A 110 -23.15 3.56 -8.31
N PHE A 111 -24.48 3.55 -8.18
CA PHE A 111 -25.31 2.51 -8.80
C PHE A 111 -25.24 2.52 -10.34
N MET A 112 -24.96 3.68 -10.98
CA MET A 112 -24.80 3.73 -12.43
C MET A 112 -23.65 2.83 -12.89
N THR A 113 -22.53 2.83 -12.15
CA THR A 113 -21.34 2.06 -12.51
C THR A 113 -21.61 0.56 -12.68
N THR A 114 -22.62 0.04 -11.97
CA THR A 114 -23.01 -1.37 -12.05
C THR A 114 -23.61 -1.76 -13.41
N HIS A 115 -24.04 -0.79 -14.21
CA HIS A 115 -24.57 -1.04 -15.56
C HIS A 115 -23.48 -1.44 -16.57
N LEU A 116 -22.20 -1.38 -16.17
CA LEU A 116 -21.09 -2.01 -16.89
C LEU A 116 -21.16 -3.53 -16.84
N LEU A 117 -21.77 -4.12 -15.80
CA LEU A 117 -22.00 -5.56 -15.73
C LEU A 117 -23.12 -5.97 -16.67
N SER A 118 -24.21 -5.19 -16.65
CA SER A 118 -25.41 -5.42 -17.44
C SER A 118 -26.27 -4.16 -17.45
N LYS A 119 -26.84 -3.81 -18.60
CA LYS A 119 -27.88 -2.76 -18.68
C LYS A 119 -29.22 -3.18 -18.06
N LYS A 120 -29.38 -4.47 -17.76
CA LYS A 120 -30.57 -5.06 -17.12
C LYS A 120 -30.22 -5.60 -15.75
N VAL A 121 -30.90 -5.11 -14.72
CA VAL A 121 -30.67 -5.47 -13.33
C VAL A 121 -31.99 -5.92 -12.72
N GLU A 122 -32.02 -7.11 -12.12
CA GLU A 122 -33.14 -7.58 -11.30
C GLU A 122 -32.84 -7.23 -9.84
N VAL A 123 -33.78 -6.58 -9.17
CA VAL A 123 -33.67 -6.19 -7.76
C VAL A 123 -34.76 -6.90 -6.98
N GLU A 124 -34.36 -7.71 -6.01
CA GLU A 124 -35.28 -8.34 -5.06
C GLU A 124 -35.07 -7.73 -3.68
N GLY A 125 -36.16 -7.50 -2.96
CA GLY A 125 -36.08 -6.85 -1.66
C GLY A 125 -37.34 -7.02 -0.83
N VAL A 126 -37.27 -6.51 0.39
CA VAL A 126 -38.42 -6.31 1.28
C VAL A 126 -38.68 -4.82 1.39
N LEU A 127 -39.90 -4.39 1.11
CA LEU A 127 -40.40 -3.05 1.34
C LEU A 127 -40.99 -2.96 2.75
N GLU A 128 -40.64 -1.92 3.49
CA GLU A 128 -41.30 -1.51 4.74
C GLU A 128 -42.29 -0.37 4.44
N ASP A 129 -43.58 -0.67 4.61
CA ASP A 129 -44.65 0.32 4.52
C ASP A 129 -44.90 0.95 5.89
N GLN A 130 -44.34 2.14 6.07
CA GLN A 130 -44.41 2.92 7.31
C GLN A 130 -45.72 3.71 7.47
N ASP A 131 -46.58 3.73 6.45
CA ASP A 131 -47.88 4.41 6.53
C ASP A 131 -48.94 3.57 7.27
N THR A 132 -48.56 2.36 7.71
CA THR A 132 -49.39 1.40 8.46
C THR A 132 -48.85 1.19 9.88
N GLU A 133 -49.76 1.00 10.86
CA GLU A 133 -49.39 0.63 12.24
C GLU A 133 -50.04 -0.70 12.65
N PRO A 134 -49.26 -1.77 12.95
CA PRO A 134 -47.81 -1.86 12.78
C PRO A 134 -47.40 -1.83 11.30
N ALA A 135 -46.15 -1.46 11.03
CA ALA A 135 -45.61 -1.43 9.67
C ALA A 135 -45.77 -2.79 8.98
N VAL A 136 -46.23 -2.74 7.73
CA VAL A 136 -46.40 -3.91 6.87
C VAL A 136 -45.15 -4.12 6.04
N TYR A 137 -44.76 -5.39 5.85
CA TYR A 137 -43.59 -5.75 5.05
C TYR A 137 -44.02 -6.57 3.85
N LYS A 138 -43.56 -6.23 2.65
CA LYS A 138 -43.89 -6.96 1.41
C LYS A 138 -42.63 -7.25 0.62
N ARG A 139 -42.55 -8.44 0.01
CA ARG A 139 -41.48 -8.73 -0.97
C ARG A 139 -41.84 -8.10 -2.30
N PHE A 140 -40.85 -7.53 -2.97
CA PHE A 140 -40.98 -7.04 -4.35
C PHE A 140 -39.86 -7.58 -5.22
N ASN A 141 -40.14 -7.62 -6.52
CA ASN A 141 -39.15 -7.87 -7.55
C ASN A 141 -39.25 -6.71 -8.56
N LEU A 142 -38.12 -6.08 -8.86
CA LEU A 142 -38.03 -4.91 -9.71
C LEU A 142 -37.01 -5.15 -10.81
N THR A 143 -37.47 -5.11 -12.05
CA THR A 143 -36.57 -5.11 -13.22
C THR A 143 -36.23 -3.68 -13.64
N LEU A 144 -34.95 -3.35 -13.59
CA LEU A 144 -34.38 -2.10 -14.13
C LEU A 144 -33.77 -2.37 -15.50
N ASP A 145 -34.44 -1.94 -16.58
CA ASP A 145 -33.94 -2.08 -17.94
C ASP A 145 -33.48 -0.74 -18.51
N ARG A 146 -32.17 -0.58 -18.72
CA ARG A 146 -31.55 0.62 -19.29
C ARG A 146 -31.05 0.44 -20.72
N ASP A 147 -31.42 -0.66 -21.38
CA ASP A 147 -31.00 -0.94 -22.75
C ASP A 147 -31.85 -0.18 -23.79
N ALA A 148 -31.72 1.15 -23.82
CA ALA A 148 -32.44 2.01 -24.75
C ALA A 148 -31.48 2.72 -25.71
N ALA A 149 -31.93 2.94 -26.95
CA ALA A 149 -31.19 3.70 -27.97
C ALA A 149 -31.64 5.17 -28.05
N THR A 150 -32.83 5.49 -27.54
CA THR A 150 -33.38 6.86 -27.57
C THR A 150 -33.97 7.27 -26.22
N PRO A 151 -34.05 8.59 -25.93
CA PRO A 151 -34.70 9.07 -24.72
C PRO A 151 -36.16 8.61 -24.58
N ASP A 152 -36.91 8.49 -25.67
CA ASP A 152 -38.31 8.06 -25.63
C ASP A 152 -38.43 6.56 -25.27
N GLU A 153 -37.52 5.72 -25.78
CA GLU A 153 -37.41 4.31 -25.36
C GLU A 153 -37.04 4.19 -23.87
N MET A 154 -36.09 5.00 -23.40
CA MET A 154 -35.70 5.02 -21.98
C MET A 154 -36.87 5.46 -21.09
N ILE A 155 -37.67 6.45 -21.51
CA ILE A 155 -38.90 6.84 -20.78
C ILE A 155 -39.87 5.66 -20.66
N ALA A 156 -40.06 4.90 -21.75
CA ALA A 156 -40.95 3.75 -21.73
C ALA A 156 -40.45 2.66 -20.77
N LYS A 157 -39.15 2.35 -20.79
CA LYS A 157 -38.54 1.35 -19.90
C LYS A 157 -38.57 1.75 -18.44
N VAL A 158 -38.24 3.02 -18.13
CA VAL A 158 -38.39 3.59 -16.78
C VAL A 158 -39.85 3.46 -16.32
N GLY A 159 -40.80 3.77 -17.21
CA GLY A 159 -42.23 3.64 -16.94
C GLY A 159 -42.66 2.19 -16.64
N GLU A 160 -42.02 1.21 -17.28
CA GLU A 160 -42.28 -0.20 -17.00
C GLU A 160 -41.78 -0.61 -15.60
N SER A 161 -40.61 -0.12 -15.18
CA SER A 161 -40.08 -0.33 -13.83
C SER A 161 -40.99 0.20 -12.72
N PHE A 162 -41.78 1.26 -13.00
CA PHE A 162 -42.77 1.78 -12.04
C PHE A 162 -43.96 0.84 -11.79
N ARG A 163 -44.17 -0.19 -12.63
CA ARG A 163 -45.25 -1.18 -12.40
C ARG A 163 -45.07 -2.00 -11.13
N VAL A 164 -43.85 -2.04 -10.57
CA VAL A 164 -43.61 -2.68 -9.26
C VAL A 164 -44.54 -2.15 -8.18
N PHE A 165 -44.94 -0.87 -8.25
CA PHE A 165 -45.87 -0.28 -7.29
C PHE A 165 -47.31 -0.77 -7.50
N ASP A 166 -47.72 -1.03 -8.74
CA ASP A 166 -49.01 -1.67 -9.03
C ASP A 166 -49.03 -3.12 -8.50
N GLU A 167 -47.90 -3.83 -8.56
CA GLU A 167 -47.75 -5.19 -8.03
C GLU A 167 -47.76 -5.22 -6.49
N LEU A 168 -47.16 -4.23 -5.84
CA LEU A 168 -47.17 -4.07 -4.38
C LEU A 168 -48.58 -3.86 -3.81
N ASP A 169 -49.48 -3.24 -4.58
CA ASP A 169 -50.91 -3.09 -4.23
C ASP A 169 -51.70 -4.41 -4.36
N ASP A 170 -51.19 -5.41 -5.09
CA ASP A 170 -51.81 -6.71 -5.27
C ASP A 170 -51.39 -7.70 -4.16
N GLU A 171 -52.29 -7.95 -3.20
CA GLU A 171 -52.08 -8.86 -2.07
C GLU A 171 -51.84 -10.34 -2.48
N VAL A 172 -52.16 -10.73 -3.71
CA VAL A 172 -51.88 -12.07 -4.22
C VAL A 172 -50.45 -12.16 -4.75
N LEU A 173 -49.98 -11.11 -5.42
CA LEU A 173 -48.61 -11.04 -5.96
C LEU A 173 -47.59 -10.73 -4.85
N CYS A 174 -47.90 -9.76 -4.01
CA CYS A 174 -47.03 -9.25 -2.95
C CYS A 174 -47.70 -9.35 -1.57
N PRO A 175 -47.90 -10.57 -1.03
CA PRO A 175 -48.54 -10.74 0.27
C PRO A 175 -47.69 -10.17 1.41
N ALA A 176 -48.36 -9.65 2.44
CA ALA A 176 -47.71 -9.19 3.66
C ALA A 176 -46.93 -10.32 4.38
N LEU A 177 -45.71 -10.02 4.80
CA LEU A 177 -44.85 -10.92 5.54
C LEU A 177 -45.21 -10.91 7.04
N THR A 178 -45.44 -12.09 7.61
CA THR A 178 -45.68 -12.26 9.05
C THR A 178 -44.39 -12.61 9.78
N GLY A 179 -44.09 -11.89 10.87
CA GLY A 179 -42.93 -12.18 11.72
C GLY A 179 -41.59 -11.85 11.07
N TYR A 180 -41.56 -10.87 10.16
CA TYR A 180 -40.33 -10.41 9.54
C TYR A 180 -39.35 -9.85 10.59
N GLU A 181 -38.12 -10.34 10.57
CA GLU A 181 -37.04 -9.89 11.43
C GLU A 181 -36.01 -9.14 10.60
N HIS A 182 -35.80 -7.86 10.93
CA HIS A 182 -34.83 -7.01 10.25
C HIS A 182 -33.43 -7.63 10.29
N CYS A 183 -32.72 -7.52 9.17
CA CYS A 183 -31.29 -7.83 9.03
C CYS A 183 -30.90 -9.29 9.38
N LYS A 184 -31.85 -10.22 9.34
CA LYS A 184 -31.61 -11.64 9.66
C LYS A 184 -31.21 -12.47 8.44
N HIS A 185 -31.83 -12.19 7.30
CA HIS A 185 -31.59 -12.89 6.05
C HIS A 185 -31.01 -11.92 5.00
N LEU A 186 -30.38 -12.47 3.96
CA LEU A 186 -29.89 -11.70 2.82
C LEU A 186 -31.10 -11.32 1.93
N ASP A 187 -31.93 -10.41 2.43
CA ASP A 187 -33.23 -10.07 1.84
C ASP A 187 -33.12 -9.14 0.63
N THR A 188 -32.03 -8.36 0.52
CA THR A 188 -31.78 -7.49 -0.62
C THR A 188 -30.83 -8.18 -1.60
N SER A 189 -31.23 -8.27 -2.87
CA SER A 189 -30.43 -8.87 -3.95
C SER A 189 -30.42 -7.97 -5.19
N PHE A 190 -29.25 -7.82 -5.80
CA PHE A 190 -29.05 -7.20 -7.12
C PHE A 190 -28.42 -8.23 -8.05
N ARG A 191 -29.17 -8.68 -9.06
CA ARG A 191 -28.73 -9.68 -10.03
C ARG A 191 -28.55 -9.04 -11.40
N TYR A 192 -27.35 -9.21 -11.95
CA TYR A 192 -26.95 -8.71 -13.26
C TYR A 192 -26.82 -9.89 -14.23
N ALA A 193 -27.52 -9.85 -15.35
CA ALA A 193 -27.38 -10.84 -16.42
C ALA A 193 -26.13 -10.53 -17.26
N LEU A 194 -25.14 -11.42 -17.22
CA LEU A 194 -23.82 -11.17 -17.82
C LEU A 194 -23.73 -11.73 -19.24
N ASP A 195 -23.17 -10.91 -20.13
CA ASP A 195 -22.58 -11.39 -21.38
C ASP A 195 -21.07 -11.66 -21.19
N GLN A 196 -20.33 -11.84 -22.29
CA GLN A 196 -18.89 -12.09 -22.23
C GLN A 196 -18.11 -10.92 -21.65
N GLU A 197 -18.51 -9.68 -21.95
CA GLU A 197 -17.85 -8.47 -21.47
C GLU A 197 -18.17 -8.25 -20.00
N GLY A 198 -19.45 -8.35 -19.62
CA GLY A 198 -19.92 -8.28 -18.24
C GLY A 198 -19.27 -9.33 -17.34
N LEU A 199 -19.06 -10.56 -17.82
CA LEU A 199 -18.32 -11.59 -17.08
C LEU A 199 -16.86 -11.21 -16.85
N SER A 200 -16.20 -10.60 -17.83
CA SER A 200 -14.84 -10.09 -17.67
C SER A 200 -14.78 -9.00 -16.60
N ILE A 201 -15.72 -8.06 -16.64
CA ILE A 201 -15.83 -6.94 -15.69
C ILE A 201 -16.12 -7.44 -14.27
N ALA A 202 -17.01 -8.43 -14.12
CA ALA A 202 -17.33 -9.05 -12.85
C ALA A 202 -16.08 -9.69 -12.21
N LYS A 203 -15.29 -10.43 -13.00
CA LYS A 203 -14.04 -11.06 -12.54
C LYS A 203 -13.00 -10.03 -12.11
N VAL A 204 -12.80 -8.96 -12.88
CA VAL A 204 -11.88 -7.86 -12.52
C VAL A 204 -12.27 -7.24 -11.18
N GLY A 205 -13.56 -6.93 -10.98
CA GLY A 205 -14.05 -6.36 -9.72
C GLY A 205 -13.88 -7.31 -8.52
N ILE A 206 -14.13 -8.61 -8.70
CA ILE A 206 -13.94 -9.62 -7.64
C ILE A 206 -12.45 -9.81 -7.30
N ASP A 207 -11.57 -9.85 -8.30
CA ASP A 207 -10.13 -9.93 -8.09
C ASP A 207 -9.60 -8.71 -7.29
N ASP A 208 -10.11 -7.52 -7.60
CA ASP A 208 -9.79 -6.30 -6.84
C ASP A 208 -10.33 -6.34 -5.41
N LEU A 209 -11.55 -6.86 -5.22
CA LEU A 209 -12.14 -7.05 -3.90
C LEU A 209 -11.20 -7.89 -3.03
N HIS A 210 -10.71 -9.02 -3.53
CA HIS A 210 -9.79 -9.88 -2.79
C HIS A 210 -8.49 -9.18 -2.37
N GLY A 211 -8.03 -8.19 -3.14
CA GLY A 211 -6.79 -7.44 -2.87
C GLY A 211 -6.90 -6.34 -1.81
N ALA A 212 -8.11 -5.87 -1.48
CA ALA A 212 -8.30 -4.71 -0.59
C ALA A 212 -9.37 -4.92 0.50
N LEU A 213 -10.17 -5.99 0.44
CA LEU A 213 -11.27 -6.23 1.38
C LEU A 213 -10.82 -6.35 2.84
N SER A 214 -9.64 -6.91 3.11
CA SER A 214 -9.11 -6.99 4.48
C SER A 214 -8.93 -5.61 5.12
N TYR A 215 -8.51 -4.60 4.34
CA TYR A 215 -8.42 -3.22 4.80
C TYR A 215 -9.80 -2.58 4.93
N ALA A 216 -10.70 -2.82 3.98
CA ALA A 216 -12.07 -2.31 4.05
C ALA A 216 -12.81 -2.81 5.30
N LEU A 217 -12.61 -4.07 5.71
CA LEU A 217 -13.17 -4.61 6.95
C LEU A 217 -12.63 -3.90 8.20
N VAL A 218 -11.32 -3.59 8.22
CA VAL A 218 -10.69 -2.85 9.33
C VAL A 218 -11.19 -1.40 9.39
N PHE A 219 -11.35 -0.76 8.24
CA PHE A 219 -11.79 0.63 8.16
C PHE A 219 -13.29 0.82 8.33
N ILE A 220 -14.09 -0.22 8.10
CA ILE A 220 -15.55 -0.15 8.13
C ILE A 220 -16.11 -1.20 9.10
N PRO A 221 -16.20 -0.88 10.40
CA PRO A 221 -16.75 -1.80 11.41
C PRO A 221 -18.19 -2.26 11.13
N LYS A 222 -18.96 -1.45 10.38
CA LYS A 222 -20.31 -1.78 9.91
C LYS A 222 -20.36 -2.99 8.97
N ILE A 223 -19.25 -3.46 8.40
CA ILE A 223 -19.23 -4.70 7.62
C ILE A 223 -18.89 -5.87 8.56
N LYS A 224 -19.79 -6.85 8.66
CA LYS A 224 -19.62 -8.04 9.48
C LYS A 224 -18.77 -9.09 8.78
N SER A 225 -19.19 -9.48 7.58
CA SER A 225 -18.49 -10.43 6.74
C SER A 225 -18.86 -10.22 5.28
N VAL A 226 -17.97 -10.66 4.40
CA VAL A 226 -18.21 -10.70 2.96
C VAL A 226 -17.87 -12.09 2.46
N THR A 227 -18.83 -12.75 1.81
CA THR A 227 -18.68 -14.06 1.21
C THR A 227 -18.70 -13.94 -0.31
N VAL A 228 -17.72 -14.52 -0.99
CA VAL A 228 -17.66 -14.62 -2.45
C VAL A 228 -17.81 -16.09 -2.84
N ILE A 229 -18.81 -16.41 -3.65
CA ILE A 229 -19.10 -17.74 -4.19
C ILE A 229 -18.88 -17.67 -5.70
N ASP A 230 -17.84 -18.32 -6.20
CA ASP A 230 -17.61 -18.49 -7.63
C ASP A 230 -18.08 -19.90 -8.04
N GLU A 231 -19.26 -19.98 -8.63
CA GLU A 231 -19.83 -21.25 -9.13
C GLU A 231 -19.12 -21.75 -10.39
N ILE A 232 -18.39 -20.89 -11.11
CA ILE A 232 -17.61 -21.25 -12.30
C ILE A 232 -16.34 -22.01 -11.87
N ALA A 233 -15.63 -21.47 -10.88
CA ALA A 233 -14.43 -22.07 -10.33
C ALA A 233 -14.72 -23.14 -9.25
N GLY A 234 -15.96 -23.19 -8.74
CA GLY A 234 -16.35 -24.09 -7.65
C GLY A 234 -15.74 -23.71 -6.31
N SER A 235 -15.53 -22.40 -6.06
CA SER A 235 -14.88 -21.89 -4.85
C SER A 235 -15.80 -21.00 -4.03
N LYS A 236 -15.64 -21.05 -2.71
CA LYS A 236 -16.29 -20.15 -1.75
C LYS A 236 -15.23 -19.58 -0.83
N VAL A 237 -15.19 -18.26 -0.70
CA VAL A 237 -14.26 -17.54 0.18
C VAL A 237 -15.04 -16.60 1.09
N GLU A 238 -14.90 -16.74 2.40
CA GLU A 238 -15.50 -15.81 3.38
C GLU A 238 -14.42 -15.01 4.12
N TYR A 239 -14.65 -13.72 4.27
CA TYR A 239 -13.81 -12.79 5.02
C TYR A 239 -14.56 -12.26 6.24
N SER A 240 -13.95 -12.36 7.42
CA SER A 240 -14.49 -11.78 8.65
C SER A 240 -13.39 -11.44 9.65
N ILE A 241 -13.61 -10.43 10.49
CA ILE A 241 -12.71 -10.15 11.62
C ILE A 241 -13.07 -11.11 12.76
N VAL A 242 -12.11 -11.94 13.17
CA VAL A 242 -12.29 -12.96 14.22
C VAL A 242 -11.65 -12.59 15.55
N LEU A 243 -10.66 -11.69 15.54
CA LEU A 243 -9.98 -11.22 16.73
C LEU A 243 -9.58 -9.75 16.56
N GLU A 244 -9.81 -8.94 17.59
CA GLU A 244 -9.32 -7.57 17.69
C GLU A 244 -8.60 -7.40 19.03
N ARG A 245 -7.33 -7.01 19.00
CA ARG A 245 -6.49 -6.73 20.17
C ARG A 245 -6.27 -5.23 20.28
N ASP A 246 -6.61 -4.63 21.42
CA ASP A 246 -6.35 -3.21 21.71
C ASP A 246 -5.03 -3.08 22.50
N PHE A 247 -4.16 -2.18 22.05
CA PHE A 247 -2.84 -1.94 22.63
C PHE A 247 -2.70 -0.55 23.28
N GLY A 248 -3.82 0.18 23.44
CA GLY A 248 -3.83 1.56 23.94
C GLY A 248 -3.42 2.58 22.87
N SER A 249 -3.55 3.87 23.19
CA SER A 249 -3.25 4.98 22.26
C SER A 249 -3.96 4.86 20.90
N ASN A 250 -5.19 4.34 20.89
CA ASN A 250 -6.00 4.06 19.70
C ASN A 250 -5.35 3.09 18.69
N LEU A 251 -4.37 2.30 19.11
CA LEU A 251 -3.77 1.24 18.31
C LEU A 251 -4.51 -0.08 18.52
N LYS A 252 -4.95 -0.68 17.42
CA LYS A 252 -5.60 -1.98 17.37
C LYS A 252 -4.87 -2.92 16.42
N VAL A 253 -4.94 -4.21 16.68
CA VAL A 253 -4.52 -5.26 15.75
C VAL A 253 -5.69 -6.19 15.49
N SER A 254 -6.16 -6.18 14.25
CA SER A 254 -7.26 -6.99 13.76
C SER A 254 -6.73 -8.23 13.05
N THR A 255 -7.31 -9.39 13.34
CA THR A 255 -7.07 -10.64 12.62
C THR A 255 -8.29 -10.96 11.77
N ILE A 256 -8.11 -10.97 10.46
CA ILE A 256 -9.11 -11.28 9.46
C ILE A 256 -8.94 -12.76 9.08
N GLN A 257 -9.97 -13.56 9.30
CA GLN A 257 -10.02 -14.93 8.79
C GLN A 257 -10.47 -14.91 7.34
N VAL A 258 -9.75 -15.65 6.49
CA VAL A 258 -10.11 -15.92 5.10
C VAL A 258 -10.34 -17.42 4.98
N GLU A 259 -11.60 -17.83 4.96
CA GLU A 259 -12.02 -19.24 4.87
C GLU A 259 -12.30 -19.60 3.41
N ALA A 260 -11.53 -20.52 2.84
CA ALA A 260 -11.64 -20.98 1.46
C ALA A 260 -11.85 -22.51 1.42
N GLY A 261 -13.08 -22.96 1.70
CA GLY A 261 -13.40 -24.39 1.79
C GLY A 261 -12.73 -25.05 3.01
N ALA A 262 -11.84 -26.02 2.78
CA ALA A 262 -11.08 -26.68 3.85
C ALA A 262 -9.82 -25.90 4.26
N ASP A 263 -9.36 -24.99 3.41
CA ASP A 263 -8.19 -24.16 3.68
C ASP A 263 -8.62 -22.88 4.41
N SER A 264 -7.83 -22.49 5.40
CA SER A 264 -8.08 -21.28 6.17
C SER A 264 -6.77 -20.56 6.40
N ARG A 265 -6.76 -19.25 6.13
CA ARG A 265 -5.60 -18.39 6.39
C ARG A 265 -6.05 -17.14 7.13
N SER A 266 -5.15 -16.58 7.91
CA SER A 266 -5.36 -15.30 8.60
C SER A 266 -4.55 -14.18 7.95
N ILE A 267 -5.12 -12.98 7.93
CA ILE A 267 -4.43 -11.73 7.61
C ILE A 267 -4.46 -10.87 8.86
N THR A 268 -3.32 -10.35 9.29
CA THR A 268 -3.23 -9.49 10.47
C THR A 268 -2.94 -8.06 10.03
N ILE A 269 -3.72 -7.10 10.53
CA ILE A 269 -3.58 -5.67 10.22
C ILE A 269 -3.57 -4.88 11.52
N ALA A 270 -2.51 -4.11 11.74
CA ALA A 270 -2.48 -3.05 12.73
C ALA A 270 -3.15 -1.80 12.19
N SER A 271 -3.91 -1.09 13.04
CA SER A 271 -4.54 0.17 12.71
C SER A 271 -4.44 1.16 13.87
N VAL A 272 -4.05 2.40 13.59
CA VAL A 272 -4.10 3.52 14.54
C VAL A 272 -5.09 4.55 14.04
N SER A 273 -6.00 4.98 14.91
CA SER A 273 -7.06 5.94 14.56
C SER A 273 -7.02 7.17 15.46
N ASP A 274 -7.55 8.30 14.97
CA ASP A 274 -7.92 9.40 15.85
C ASP A 274 -9.14 9.03 16.72
N LEU A 275 -9.41 9.84 17.75
CA LEU A 275 -10.49 9.57 18.72
C LEU A 275 -11.88 9.43 18.07
N ASN A 276 -12.11 10.14 16.96
CA ASN A 276 -13.39 10.15 16.26
C ASN A 276 -13.43 9.17 15.06
N GLN A 277 -12.38 8.36 14.85
CA GLN A 277 -12.24 7.45 13.71
C GLN A 277 -12.42 8.12 12.34
N THR A 278 -12.08 9.40 12.25
CA THR A 278 -12.10 10.18 11.00
C THR A 278 -10.82 10.00 10.18
N MET A 279 -9.76 9.45 10.78
CA MET A 279 -8.49 9.13 10.15
C MET A 279 -8.00 7.81 10.73
N THR A 280 -7.58 6.89 9.87
CA THR A 280 -6.98 5.62 10.29
C THR A 280 -5.81 5.27 9.39
N LEU A 281 -4.66 5.00 10.01
CA LEU A 281 -3.49 4.44 9.34
C LEU A 281 -3.42 2.95 9.61
N ALA A 282 -3.10 2.14 8.60
CA ALA A 282 -3.01 0.69 8.74
C ALA A 282 -1.75 0.11 8.12
N MET A 283 -1.23 -0.94 8.76
CA MET A 283 -0.09 -1.72 8.31
C MET A 283 -0.38 -3.22 8.44
N PRO A 284 -0.02 -4.04 7.44
CA PRO A 284 -0.11 -5.48 7.59
C PRO A 284 1.01 -5.96 8.52
N LEU A 285 0.71 -7.00 9.29
CA LEU A 285 1.67 -7.65 10.19
C LEU A 285 1.75 -9.14 9.86
N ASP A 286 2.93 -9.71 10.05
CA ASP A 286 3.12 -11.16 10.17
C ASP A 286 3.27 -11.53 11.65
N GLU A 287 2.78 -12.72 12.03
CA GLU A 287 2.91 -13.25 13.39
C GLU A 287 3.58 -14.62 13.31
N GLN A 288 4.78 -14.72 13.90
CA GLN A 288 5.54 -15.98 14.01
C GLN A 288 5.99 -16.16 15.46
N ASP A 289 5.70 -17.31 16.06
CA ASP A 289 6.05 -17.65 17.44
C ASP A 289 5.64 -16.59 18.50
N GLY A 290 4.52 -15.90 18.26
CA GLY A 290 4.00 -14.84 19.13
C GLY A 290 4.72 -13.48 18.99
N GLN A 291 5.70 -13.38 18.10
CA GLN A 291 6.35 -12.12 17.73
C GLN A 291 5.67 -11.52 16.49
N LEU A 292 5.30 -10.25 16.59
CA LEU A 292 4.76 -9.48 15.47
C LEU A 292 5.90 -8.79 14.71
N SER A 293 5.85 -8.85 13.38
CA SER A 293 6.70 -8.10 12.46
C SER A 293 5.84 -7.30 11.48
N ILE A 294 6.34 -6.14 11.05
CA ILE A 294 5.68 -5.38 10.00
C ILE A 294 5.87 -6.13 8.68
N ALA A 295 4.78 -6.33 7.94
CA ALA A 295 4.83 -6.89 6.60
C ALA A 295 4.83 -5.78 5.54
N ALA A 296 5.38 -6.08 4.37
CA ALA A 296 5.31 -5.16 3.24
C ALA A 296 3.87 -5.07 2.72
N ILE A 297 3.37 -3.85 2.49
CA ILE A 297 2.09 -3.66 1.82
C ILE A 297 2.21 -4.12 0.36
N HIS A 298 1.33 -5.03 -0.04
CA HIS A 298 1.34 -5.63 -1.37
C HIS A 298 1.19 -4.59 -2.49
N ALA A 299 1.88 -4.78 -3.62
CA ALA A 299 1.96 -3.80 -4.70
C ALA A 299 0.61 -3.51 -5.41
N LYS A 300 -0.38 -4.41 -5.27
CA LYS A 300 -1.75 -4.24 -5.79
C LYS A 300 -2.72 -3.64 -4.78
N THR A 301 -2.31 -3.43 -3.53
CA THR A 301 -3.18 -2.88 -2.50
C THR A 301 -3.27 -1.37 -2.66
N PRO A 302 -4.47 -0.78 -2.79
CA PRO A 302 -4.64 0.67 -2.79
C PRO A 302 -4.05 1.28 -1.52
N ARG A 303 -3.42 2.45 -1.63
CA ARG A 303 -2.79 3.10 -0.47
C ARG A 303 -3.71 4.08 0.22
N LEU A 304 -4.70 4.60 -0.51
CA LEU A 304 -5.65 5.59 0.00
C LEU A 304 -7.06 5.03 -0.03
N PHE A 305 -7.80 5.28 1.04
CA PHE A 305 -9.19 4.86 1.22
C PHE A 305 -10.03 6.07 1.63
N CYS A 306 -11.25 6.14 1.10
CA CYS A 306 -12.31 7.02 1.57
C CYS A 306 -13.50 6.11 1.90
N ASP A 307 -13.42 5.51 3.10
CA ASP A 307 -14.09 4.26 3.51
C ASP A 307 -13.67 3.05 2.67
N PHE A 308 -13.91 3.14 1.37
CA PHE A 308 -13.56 2.14 0.38
C PHE A 308 -12.29 2.55 -0.39
N PRO A 309 -11.61 1.60 -1.06
CA PRO A 309 -10.34 1.89 -1.70
C PRO A 309 -10.49 2.91 -2.84
N LEU A 310 -9.60 3.88 -2.90
CA LEU A 310 -9.44 4.77 -4.06
C LEU A 310 -8.59 4.03 -5.10
N ILE A 311 -9.27 3.40 -6.05
CA ILE A 311 -8.67 2.56 -7.09
C ILE A 311 -7.70 3.38 -7.94
N GLY A 312 -6.45 2.93 -8.08
CA GLY A 312 -5.37 3.70 -8.73
C GLY A 312 -4.36 4.31 -7.76
N SER A 313 -4.64 4.29 -6.45
CA SER A 313 -3.73 4.79 -5.41
C SER A 313 -2.62 3.82 -5.01
N GLU A 314 -2.44 2.67 -5.69
CA GLU A 314 -1.48 1.62 -5.32
C GLU A 314 -0.02 2.13 -5.28
N GLN A 315 0.30 3.13 -6.12
CA GLN A 315 1.62 3.76 -6.22
C GLN A 315 1.76 5.03 -5.36
N PHE A 316 0.73 5.41 -4.61
CA PHE A 316 0.81 6.59 -3.76
C PHE A 316 1.81 6.35 -2.62
N SER A 317 2.89 7.12 -2.62
CA SER A 317 3.96 6.95 -1.65
C SER A 317 3.56 7.51 -0.28
N PHE A 318 3.31 6.63 0.67
CA PHE A 318 3.14 6.92 2.10
C PHE A 318 3.49 5.63 2.87
N PRO A 319 4.05 5.70 4.10
CA PRO A 319 4.49 4.50 4.82
C PRO A 319 3.39 3.48 5.08
N THR A 320 2.16 3.96 5.24
CA THR A 320 0.99 3.17 5.65
C THR A 320 -0.13 3.23 4.62
N VAL A 321 -1.10 2.33 4.73
CA VAL A 321 -2.41 2.52 4.08
C VAL A 321 -3.19 3.55 4.90
N PHE A 322 -3.77 4.55 4.23
CA PHE A 322 -4.43 5.66 4.89
C PHE A 322 -5.91 5.74 4.48
N ASN A 323 -6.80 5.61 5.46
CA ASN A 323 -8.22 5.87 5.32
C ASN A 323 -8.63 7.21 5.95
N SER A 324 -9.45 7.98 5.23
CA SER A 324 -10.30 9.00 5.83
C SER A 324 -11.63 9.12 5.08
N PRO A 325 -12.79 8.92 5.74
CA PRO A 325 -14.11 9.19 5.15
C PRO A 325 -14.29 10.68 4.78
N LEU A 326 -13.45 11.57 5.30
CA LEU A 326 -13.53 13.01 5.08
C LEU A 326 -12.80 13.48 3.81
N PHE A 327 -12.09 12.60 3.11
CA PHE A 327 -11.41 12.97 1.87
C PHE A 327 -12.37 13.53 0.82
N ASN A 328 -11.87 14.50 0.06
CA ASN A 328 -12.48 14.96 -1.18
C ASN A 328 -11.74 14.31 -2.36
N PRO A 329 -12.26 13.21 -2.93
CA PRO A 329 -11.65 12.57 -4.08
C PRO A 329 -12.01 13.27 -5.39
N SER A 330 -11.34 12.88 -6.47
CA SER A 330 -11.71 13.15 -7.86
C SER A 330 -13.07 12.55 -8.23
N GLU A 331 -13.63 12.97 -9.36
CA GLU A 331 -14.84 12.39 -9.97
C GLU A 331 -14.46 11.39 -11.09
N PRO A 332 -13.61 10.40 -10.77
CA PRO A 332 -14.10 9.02 -10.72
C PRO A 332 -13.70 8.25 -9.44
N ARG A 333 -13.34 8.96 -8.36
CA ARG A 333 -12.90 8.41 -7.06
C ARG A 333 -11.63 7.56 -7.12
N ASP A 334 -10.69 7.93 -7.98
CA ASP A 334 -9.39 7.27 -8.12
C ASP A 334 -8.26 7.94 -7.34
N THR A 335 -8.42 9.21 -6.98
CA THR A 335 -7.35 10.04 -6.40
C THR A 335 -7.90 11.02 -5.36
N VAL A 336 -7.10 11.34 -4.34
CA VAL A 336 -7.38 12.45 -3.42
C VAL A 336 -6.88 13.74 -4.04
N LEU A 337 -7.69 14.80 -4.01
CA LEU A 337 -7.30 16.10 -4.58
C LEU A 337 -6.20 16.75 -3.73
N LEU A 338 -4.95 16.65 -4.19
CA LEU A 338 -3.74 17.13 -3.49
C LEU A 338 -2.81 17.99 -4.36
N ASP A 339 -3.22 18.29 -5.59
CA ASP A 339 -2.43 19.08 -6.54
C ASP A 339 -2.26 20.56 -6.11
N GLU A 340 -1.52 21.33 -6.92
CA GLU A 340 -1.14 22.73 -6.65
C GLU A 340 -2.32 23.72 -6.67
N ARG A 341 -3.50 23.32 -7.16
CA ARG A 341 -4.66 24.21 -7.18
C ARG A 341 -5.07 24.57 -5.76
N ASP A 342 -5.51 25.80 -5.59
CA ASP A 342 -5.84 26.35 -4.29
C ASP A 342 -7.36 26.52 -4.15
N ASP A 343 -8.00 25.51 -3.58
CA ASP A 343 -9.42 25.53 -3.21
C ASP A 343 -9.65 24.81 -1.88
N GLU A 344 -10.84 25.04 -1.31
CA GLU A 344 -11.23 24.54 0.01
C GLU A 344 -11.05 23.03 0.15
N LYS A 345 -11.41 22.24 -0.89
CA LYS A 345 -11.30 20.77 -0.85
C LYS A 345 -9.86 20.32 -0.75
N ARG A 346 -8.95 20.94 -1.52
CA ARG A 346 -7.52 20.62 -1.52
C ARG A 346 -6.85 21.03 -0.22
N ARG A 347 -7.15 22.24 0.29
CA ARG A 347 -6.64 22.69 1.59
C ARG A 347 -7.07 21.75 2.71
N PHE A 348 -8.34 21.32 2.70
CA PHE A 348 -8.87 20.39 3.68
C PHE A 348 -8.19 19.01 3.59
N ASN A 349 -8.05 18.44 2.39
CA ASN A 349 -7.31 17.19 2.20
C ASN A 349 -5.86 17.30 2.69
N LYS A 350 -5.15 18.40 2.35
CA LYS A 350 -3.78 18.67 2.83
C LYS A 350 -3.72 18.68 4.36
N SER A 351 -4.68 19.34 5.02
CA SER A 351 -4.75 19.36 6.49
C SER A 351 -4.96 17.98 7.13
N ILE A 352 -5.71 17.08 6.47
CA ILE A 352 -5.89 15.69 6.91
C ILE A 352 -4.55 14.95 6.89
N PHE A 353 -3.76 15.09 5.82
CA PHE A 353 -2.43 14.47 5.73
C PHE A 353 -1.44 15.01 6.75
N GLU A 354 -1.45 16.32 6.99
CA GLU A 354 -0.60 16.94 8.02
C GLU A 354 -0.94 16.42 9.41
N TYR A 355 -2.23 16.28 9.74
CA TYR A 355 -2.65 15.74 11.04
C TYR A 355 -2.32 14.26 11.20
N ALA A 356 -2.39 13.48 10.11
CA ALA A 356 -2.06 12.06 10.09
C ALA A 356 -0.61 11.77 10.48
N LEU A 357 0.30 12.75 10.39
CA LEU A 357 1.68 12.61 10.86
C LEU A 357 1.78 12.36 12.38
N ASN A 358 0.80 12.82 13.16
CA ASN A 358 0.73 12.52 14.59
C ASN A 358 0.43 11.04 14.81
N LEU A 359 -0.59 10.50 14.12
CA LEU A 359 -0.93 9.07 14.18
C LEU A 359 0.22 8.20 13.67
N TYR A 360 0.90 8.63 12.60
CA TYR A 360 2.09 7.96 12.10
C TYR A 360 3.21 7.93 13.15
N SER A 361 3.42 9.05 13.85
CA SER A 361 4.44 9.13 14.90
C SER A 361 4.14 8.17 16.06
N ASP A 362 2.88 8.08 16.48
CA ASP A 362 2.43 7.15 17.51
C ASP A 362 2.64 5.68 17.08
N LEU A 363 2.28 5.35 15.83
CA LEU A 363 2.50 4.02 15.27
C LEU A 363 3.99 3.67 15.19
N LEU A 364 4.82 4.59 14.71
CA LEU A 364 6.26 4.37 14.60
C LEU A 364 6.91 4.19 15.97
N ASP A 365 6.53 5.00 16.96
CA ASP A 365 7.04 4.89 18.34
C ASP A 365 6.63 3.57 18.98
N TYR A 366 5.42 3.09 18.72
CA TYR A 366 4.98 1.77 19.19
C TYR A 366 5.73 0.63 18.48
N ALA A 367 5.73 0.63 17.15
CA ALA A 367 6.39 -0.39 16.34
C ALA A 367 7.89 -0.50 16.65
N SER A 368 8.56 0.63 16.86
CA SER A 368 9.98 0.70 17.20
C SER A 368 10.34 -0.06 18.49
N LYS A 369 9.38 -0.24 19.41
CA LYS A 369 9.61 -0.91 20.70
C LYS A 369 9.09 -2.35 20.73
N HIS A 370 8.10 -2.65 19.91
CA HIS A 370 7.30 -3.88 20.06
C HIS A 370 7.33 -4.81 18.85
N TRP A 371 7.62 -4.30 17.65
CA TRP A 371 7.56 -5.09 16.41
C TRP A 371 8.92 -5.22 15.73
N GLN A 372 9.11 -6.30 14.98
CA GLN A 372 10.23 -6.46 14.07
C GLN A 372 9.97 -5.74 12.74
N ASP A 373 11.02 -5.55 11.94
CA ASP A 373 10.93 -4.95 10.59
C ASP A 373 10.35 -3.52 10.56
N ALA A 374 10.54 -2.78 11.66
CA ALA A 374 10.07 -1.40 11.80
C ALA A 374 10.61 -0.45 10.70
N TYR A 375 11.72 -0.81 10.05
CA TYR A 375 12.29 -0.07 8.93
C TYR A 375 11.31 0.10 7.74
N LEU A 376 10.32 -0.78 7.59
CA LEU A 376 9.32 -0.68 6.52
C LEU A 376 8.45 0.58 6.64
N LEU A 377 8.35 1.18 7.84
CA LEU A 377 7.69 2.46 8.06
C LEU A 377 8.53 3.67 7.58
N ALA A 378 9.78 3.48 7.17
CA ALA A 378 10.62 4.58 6.69
C ALA A 378 10.34 5.00 5.23
N SER A 379 9.48 4.27 4.52
CA SER A 379 9.13 4.55 3.11
C SER A 379 8.53 5.95 2.95
N SER A 380 9.19 6.80 2.16
CA SER A 380 8.88 8.23 2.08
C SER A 380 9.18 8.84 0.72
N GLY A 381 8.93 8.10 -0.36
CA GLY A 381 9.05 8.61 -1.74
C GLY A 381 8.08 9.77 -2.03
N MET A 382 8.25 10.42 -3.18
CA MET A 382 7.36 11.49 -3.65
C MET A 382 6.23 10.89 -4.50
N PRO A 383 4.95 11.04 -4.11
CA PRO A 383 3.82 10.59 -4.92
C PRO A 383 3.67 11.38 -6.23
N GLU A 384 2.95 10.80 -7.19
CA GLU A 384 2.45 11.53 -8.36
C GLU A 384 1.13 12.27 -8.03
N GLY A 385 0.79 13.30 -8.82
CA GLY A 385 -0.49 14.01 -8.69
C GLY A 385 -0.64 14.89 -7.46
N VAL A 386 0.44 15.16 -6.72
CA VAL A 386 0.46 16.05 -5.54
C VAL A 386 1.19 17.36 -5.82
N ASP A 387 0.85 18.40 -5.06
CA ASP A 387 1.70 19.57 -4.87
C ASP A 387 3.03 19.14 -4.24
N ARG A 388 4.08 19.04 -5.07
CA ARG A 388 5.37 18.49 -4.66
C ARG A 388 6.07 19.36 -3.63
N GLN A 389 5.88 20.69 -3.69
CA GLN A 389 6.50 21.61 -2.75
C GLN A 389 5.86 21.46 -1.37
N TRP A 390 4.53 21.45 -1.32
CA TRP A 390 3.80 21.20 -0.08
C TRP A 390 4.13 19.81 0.48
N TYR A 391 4.04 18.75 -0.34
CA TYR A 391 4.26 17.40 0.13
C TYR A 391 5.68 17.22 0.67
N LYS A 392 6.70 17.79 -0.01
CA LYS A 392 8.08 17.74 0.47
C LYS A 392 8.22 18.43 1.84
N ALA A 393 7.73 19.65 1.97
CA ALA A 393 7.94 20.48 3.16
C ALA A 393 7.11 20.06 4.37
N TYR A 394 5.85 19.66 4.16
CA TYR A 394 4.88 19.45 5.24
C TYR A 394 4.60 17.98 5.54
N ILE A 395 4.90 17.06 4.62
CA ILE A 395 4.67 15.62 4.80
C ILE A 395 5.99 14.86 4.85
N GLN A 396 6.76 14.88 3.77
CA GLN A 396 7.97 14.06 3.63
C GLN A 396 9.05 14.45 4.63
N GLN A 397 9.40 15.73 4.76
CA GLN A 397 10.46 16.17 5.68
C GLN A 397 10.12 15.91 7.15
N PRO A 398 8.93 16.27 7.67
CA PRO A 398 8.57 15.94 9.05
C PRO A 398 8.56 14.43 9.33
N LEU A 399 8.06 13.62 8.39
CA LEU A 399 8.07 12.16 8.48
C LEU A 399 9.50 11.61 8.54
N ARG A 400 10.38 12.07 7.64
CA ARG A 400 11.79 11.68 7.62
C ARG A 400 12.54 12.12 8.88
N GLN A 401 12.25 13.31 9.41
CA GLN A 401 12.81 13.77 10.69
C GLN A 401 12.44 12.81 11.82
N LYS A 402 11.17 12.44 11.92
CA LYS A 402 10.72 11.46 12.93
C LYS A 402 11.40 10.11 12.77
N VAL A 403 11.60 9.64 11.54
CA VAL A 403 12.35 8.41 11.23
C VAL A 403 13.83 8.49 11.62
N LEU A 404 14.48 9.63 11.42
CA LEU A 404 15.89 9.82 11.82
C LEU A 404 16.10 9.63 13.33
N GLU A 405 15.16 10.13 14.12
CA GLU A 405 15.24 10.15 15.58
C GLU A 405 14.78 8.85 16.24
N THR A 406 13.88 8.11 15.58
CA THR A 406 13.26 6.92 16.18
C THR A 406 14.17 5.70 16.01
N PRO A 407 14.44 4.90 17.07
CA PRO A 407 15.22 3.68 16.96
C PRO A 407 14.49 2.62 16.13
N ILE A 408 14.83 2.48 14.84
CA ILE A 408 14.19 1.50 13.94
C ILE A 408 15.20 0.71 13.07
N VAL A 409 16.50 0.95 13.25
CA VAL A 409 17.55 0.20 12.57
C VAL A 409 18.00 -0.92 13.50
N ASP A 410 17.65 -2.15 13.16
CA ASP A 410 18.18 -3.34 13.83
C ASP A 410 19.60 -3.61 13.35
N THR A 411 20.56 -3.66 14.27
CA THR A 411 21.99 -3.82 13.98
C THR A 411 22.46 -5.26 14.13
N CYS A 412 23.68 -5.54 13.69
CA CYS A 412 24.27 -6.88 13.78
C CYS A 412 24.52 -7.32 15.24
N GLU A 413 24.56 -6.38 16.19
CA GLU A 413 24.69 -6.64 17.62
C GLU A 413 23.34 -6.86 18.33
N ASN A 414 22.24 -7.02 17.58
CA ASN A 414 20.86 -7.10 18.10
C ASN A 414 20.45 -5.88 18.91
N GLN A 415 21.02 -4.71 18.60
CA GLN A 415 20.60 -3.43 19.14
C GLN A 415 19.75 -2.69 18.12
N ARG A 416 18.75 -1.96 18.58
CA ARG A 416 17.94 -1.09 17.73
C ARG A 416 18.36 0.36 17.95
N ILE A 417 18.81 1.02 16.88
CA ILE A 417 19.35 2.39 16.94
C ILE A 417 18.57 3.35 16.05
N PRO A 418 18.60 4.67 16.35
CA PRO A 418 18.08 5.70 15.45
C PRO A 418 18.77 5.66 14.10
N LEU A 419 18.03 5.93 13.02
CA LEU A 419 18.61 6.01 11.67
C LEU A 419 19.72 7.06 11.58
N ALA A 420 19.62 8.15 12.35
CA ALA A 420 20.68 9.18 12.41
C ALA A 420 22.04 8.66 12.89
N HIS A 421 22.08 7.54 13.60
CA HIS A 421 23.32 6.92 14.07
C HIS A 421 23.75 5.72 13.20
N ALA A 422 22.91 5.33 12.25
CA ALA A 422 23.18 4.20 11.38
C ALA A 422 24.08 4.59 10.19
N ARG A 423 24.73 3.58 9.64
CA ARG A 423 25.51 3.63 8.42
C ARG A 423 24.85 2.68 7.43
N ILE A 424 24.30 3.21 6.34
CA ILE A 424 23.57 2.41 5.36
C ILE A 424 24.51 2.10 4.18
N PRO A 425 24.88 0.83 3.94
CA PRO A 425 25.72 0.45 2.81
C PRO A 425 25.14 0.96 1.50
N TYR A 426 25.97 1.61 0.68
CA TYR A 426 25.53 2.17 -0.58
C TYR A 426 26.55 1.92 -1.69
N HIS A 427 26.03 1.44 -2.81
CA HIS A 427 26.77 1.31 -4.06
C HIS A 427 25.88 1.70 -5.24
N ARG A 428 26.50 2.24 -6.29
CA ARG A 428 25.79 2.62 -7.54
C ARG A 428 25.10 1.42 -8.21
N ALA A 429 25.73 0.25 -8.12
CA ALA A 429 25.18 -1.02 -8.58
C ALA A 429 24.60 -1.78 -7.40
N ALA A 430 23.28 -2.00 -7.39
CA ALA A 430 22.56 -2.65 -6.29
C ALA A 430 23.14 -4.03 -5.92
N ALA A 431 23.61 -4.80 -6.92
CA ALA A 431 24.23 -6.11 -6.72
C ALA A 431 25.50 -6.09 -5.84
N GLN A 432 26.14 -4.92 -5.68
CA GLN A 432 27.37 -4.78 -4.89
C GLN A 432 27.12 -4.24 -3.47
N VAL A 433 25.87 -3.92 -3.12
CA VAL A 433 25.52 -3.37 -1.80
C VAL A 433 25.74 -4.40 -0.70
N VAL A 434 25.27 -5.64 -0.89
CA VAL A 434 25.45 -6.73 0.09
C VAL A 434 26.92 -7.17 0.19
N PRO A 435 27.68 -7.34 -0.91
CA PRO A 435 29.13 -7.53 -0.83
C PRO A 435 29.85 -6.44 -0.03
N LEU A 436 29.54 -5.16 -0.26
CA LEU A 436 30.12 -4.06 0.53
C LEU A 436 29.74 -4.17 2.01
N TRP A 437 28.48 -4.46 2.33
CA TRP A 437 28.02 -4.68 3.70
C TRP A 437 28.79 -5.80 4.40
N SER A 438 29.01 -6.93 3.71
CA SER A 438 29.72 -8.10 4.26
C SER A 438 31.17 -7.80 4.65
N LEU A 439 31.79 -6.79 4.03
CA LEU A 439 33.10 -6.28 4.42
C LEU A 439 32.98 -5.25 5.54
N ALA A 440 32.04 -4.31 5.42
CA ALA A 440 31.83 -3.21 6.36
C ALA A 440 31.47 -3.68 7.78
N VAL A 441 30.79 -4.83 7.89
CA VAL A 441 30.41 -5.43 9.18
C VAL A 441 31.60 -5.65 10.11
N ALA A 442 32.80 -5.86 9.57
CA ALA A 442 34.01 -6.01 10.36
C ALA A 442 34.36 -4.76 11.22
N PHE A 443 33.91 -3.56 10.82
CA PHE A 443 34.23 -2.31 11.52
C PHE A 443 33.06 -1.73 12.33
N HIS A 444 31.82 -1.96 11.88
CA HIS A 444 30.64 -1.18 12.24
C HIS A 444 29.42 -2.04 12.62
N GLN A 445 29.64 -3.19 13.29
CA GLN A 445 28.57 -4.12 13.70
C GLN A 445 27.44 -3.43 14.47
N ASN A 446 27.79 -2.42 15.27
CA ASN A 446 26.88 -1.66 16.11
C ASN A 446 26.07 -0.57 15.39
N CYS A 447 26.35 -0.27 14.11
CA CYS A 447 25.66 0.79 13.38
C CYS A 447 25.30 0.46 11.92
N LEU A 448 25.64 -0.73 11.43
CA LEU A 448 25.12 -1.26 10.18
C LEU A 448 23.81 -2.01 10.41
N PRO A 449 22.84 -1.93 9.47
CA PRO A 449 21.64 -2.76 9.53
C PRO A 449 21.99 -4.24 9.43
N THR A 450 21.12 -5.11 9.93
CA THR A 450 21.18 -6.56 9.67
C THR A 450 21.15 -6.86 8.17
N GLU A 451 21.73 -7.98 7.75
CA GLU A 451 21.81 -8.38 6.33
C GLU A 451 20.44 -8.35 5.64
N ALA A 452 19.42 -8.89 6.31
CA ALA A 452 18.05 -8.98 5.81
C ALA A 452 17.45 -7.59 5.47
N HIS A 453 17.88 -6.54 6.18
CA HIS A 453 17.34 -5.18 6.02
C HIS A 453 18.18 -4.30 5.09
N VAL A 454 19.40 -4.72 4.70
CA VAL A 454 20.33 -3.90 3.89
C VAL A 454 19.68 -3.42 2.59
N ILE A 455 19.04 -4.32 1.84
CA ILE A 455 18.41 -3.97 0.56
C ILE A 455 17.21 -3.06 0.79
N GLY A 456 16.41 -3.30 1.84
CA GLY A 456 15.30 -2.43 2.22
C GLY A 456 15.76 -1.00 2.47
N TRP A 457 16.78 -0.82 3.31
CA TRP A 457 17.37 0.49 3.57
C TRP A 457 17.99 1.14 2.32
N TYR A 458 18.67 0.36 1.49
CA TYR A 458 19.20 0.85 0.22
C TYR A 458 18.10 1.45 -0.68
N THR A 459 16.92 0.81 -0.73
CA THR A 459 15.79 1.32 -1.51
C THR A 459 15.12 2.56 -0.89
N THR A 460 15.15 2.69 0.44
CA THR A 460 14.52 3.80 1.17
C THR A 460 15.35 5.08 1.18
N ILE A 461 16.69 4.96 1.27
CA ILE A 461 17.59 6.11 1.40
C ILE A 461 17.98 6.68 0.04
N ASP A 462 17.25 7.70 -0.41
CA ASP A 462 17.58 8.51 -1.58
C ASP A 462 18.64 9.62 -1.30
N THR A 463 18.98 10.40 -2.32
CA THR A 463 19.95 11.50 -2.21
C THR A 463 19.43 12.73 -1.46
N ASP A 464 18.12 12.83 -1.26
CA ASP A 464 17.51 14.00 -0.64
C ASP A 464 17.61 13.93 0.88
N TRP A 465 17.69 12.75 1.49
CA TRP A 465 17.96 12.60 2.93
C TRP A 465 19.22 13.36 3.38
N GLU A 466 20.35 13.17 2.68
CA GLU A 466 21.61 13.79 3.09
C GLU A 466 21.59 15.31 2.88
N LYS A 467 20.88 15.79 1.84
CA LYS A 467 20.75 17.23 1.55
C LYS A 467 19.80 17.92 2.53
N ASP A 468 18.64 17.34 2.75
CA ASP A 468 17.56 17.94 3.54
C ASP A 468 17.95 18.01 5.02
N PHE A 469 18.71 17.04 5.53
CA PHE A 469 19.08 16.95 6.95
C PHE A 469 20.58 17.17 7.24
N SER A 470 21.39 17.44 6.21
CA SER A 470 22.85 17.65 6.34
C SER A 470 23.56 16.53 7.11
N ILE A 471 23.14 15.28 6.88
CA ILE A 471 23.62 14.07 7.56
C ILE A 471 24.19 13.09 6.54
N LYS A 472 25.30 12.43 6.89
CA LYS A 472 25.89 11.39 6.04
C LYS A 472 25.41 10.01 6.51
N LEU A 473 24.38 9.48 5.84
CA LEU A 473 23.84 8.15 6.13
C LEU A 473 24.54 7.06 5.31
N ARG A 474 24.94 7.38 4.08
CA ARG A 474 25.48 6.38 3.16
C ARG A 474 26.91 6.01 3.52
N TYR A 475 27.16 4.71 3.67
CA TYR A 475 28.47 4.12 3.83
C TYR A 475 28.94 3.53 2.51
N THR A 476 30.00 4.10 1.96
CA THR A 476 30.48 3.80 0.60
C THR A 476 31.77 2.98 0.60
N LEU A 477 32.18 2.47 -0.55
CA LEU A 477 33.47 1.81 -0.72
C LEU A 477 34.65 2.70 -0.30
N THR A 478 34.59 4.01 -0.59
CA THR A 478 35.61 4.97 -0.13
C THR A 478 35.69 5.06 1.39
N ASP A 479 34.58 4.88 2.10
CA ASP A 479 34.56 4.88 3.57
C ASP A 479 35.20 3.62 4.14
N LEU A 480 34.91 2.44 3.56
CA LEU A 480 35.57 1.19 3.91
C LEU A 480 37.09 1.27 3.74
N VAL A 481 37.55 1.77 2.60
CA VAL A 481 38.99 1.90 2.31
C VAL A 481 39.66 2.86 3.30
N LYS A 482 38.99 3.96 3.69
CA LYS A 482 39.48 4.87 4.74
C LYS A 482 39.57 4.19 6.11
N ASP A 483 38.55 3.42 6.47
CA ASP A 483 38.54 2.69 7.74
C ASP A 483 39.70 1.69 7.81
N ILE A 484 39.99 0.97 6.72
CA ILE A 484 41.17 0.09 6.64
C ILE A 484 42.47 0.89 6.76
N ALA A 485 42.60 1.98 6.02
CA ALA A 485 43.81 2.80 6.03
C ALA A 485 44.12 3.41 7.41
N ASN A 486 43.08 3.69 8.21
CA ASN A 486 43.22 4.23 9.56
C ASN A 486 43.87 3.24 10.55
N GLU A 487 43.83 1.95 10.28
CA GLU A 487 44.47 0.93 11.13
C GLU A 487 45.99 0.84 10.93
N VAL A 488 46.56 1.52 9.93
CA VAL A 488 48.01 1.69 9.66
C VAL A 488 48.79 0.40 9.32
N CYS A 489 48.52 -0.73 9.97
CA CYS A 489 49.19 -2.01 9.74
C CYS A 489 48.29 -3.22 10.01
N LEU A 490 48.72 -4.38 9.51
CA LEU A 490 47.96 -5.64 9.54
C LEU A 490 47.59 -6.08 10.96
N SER A 491 48.50 -5.94 11.93
CA SER A 491 48.26 -6.38 13.32
C SER A 491 47.22 -5.50 14.04
N GLN A 492 47.19 -4.20 13.74
CA GLN A 492 46.17 -3.29 14.25
C GLN A 492 44.81 -3.60 13.62
N LEU A 493 44.76 -3.81 12.30
CA LEU A 493 43.55 -4.24 11.60
C LEU A 493 43.02 -5.55 12.18
N ALA A 494 43.88 -6.56 12.36
CA ALA A 494 43.51 -7.86 12.91
C ALA A 494 42.89 -7.74 14.31
N ARG A 495 43.46 -6.88 15.17
CA ARG A 495 42.89 -6.56 16.48
C ARG A 495 41.55 -5.84 16.36
N ARG A 496 41.41 -4.88 15.43
CA ARG A 496 40.18 -4.10 15.25
C ARG A 496 38.99 -4.95 14.80
N ILE A 497 39.23 -5.89 13.88
CA ILE A 497 38.18 -6.76 13.33
C ILE A 497 38.07 -8.10 14.08
N GLU A 498 38.82 -8.25 15.17
CA GLU A 498 38.83 -9.42 16.07
C GLU A 498 39.11 -10.75 15.34
N LYS A 499 40.09 -10.76 14.43
CA LYS A 499 40.51 -11.94 13.65
C LYS A 499 41.99 -12.26 13.84
N SER A 500 42.38 -13.49 13.51
CA SER A 500 43.80 -13.83 13.38
C SER A 500 44.41 -13.14 12.14
N GLU A 501 45.73 -12.92 12.11
CA GLU A 501 46.37 -12.26 10.95
C GLU A 501 46.10 -13.00 9.63
N VAL A 502 46.03 -14.34 9.65
CA VAL A 502 45.73 -15.16 8.45
C VAL A 502 44.31 -14.87 7.95
N GLU A 503 43.33 -14.84 8.85
CA GLU A 503 41.94 -14.52 8.51
C GLU A 503 41.79 -13.06 8.07
N THR A 504 42.55 -12.14 8.67
CA THR A 504 42.61 -10.73 8.28
C THR A 504 43.17 -10.56 6.88
N ILE A 505 44.23 -11.28 6.50
CA ILE A 505 44.74 -11.28 5.13
C ILE A 505 43.68 -11.80 4.15
N GLY A 506 43.01 -12.91 4.49
CA GLY A 506 41.93 -13.46 3.65
C GLY A 506 40.79 -12.47 3.43
N TRP A 507 40.35 -11.79 4.50
CA TRP A 507 39.35 -10.73 4.44
C TRP A 507 39.84 -9.51 3.64
N LEU A 508 41.10 -9.09 3.84
CA LEU A 508 41.69 -7.95 3.13
C LEU A 508 41.82 -8.22 1.63
N ASN A 509 42.13 -9.45 1.23
CA ASN A 509 42.12 -9.87 -0.18
C ASN A 509 40.72 -9.76 -0.80
N GLN A 510 39.67 -10.09 -0.06
CA GLN A 510 38.28 -9.89 -0.53
C GLN A 510 37.99 -8.39 -0.73
N ALA A 511 38.42 -7.54 0.21
CA ALA A 511 38.26 -6.09 0.10
C ALA A 511 39.04 -5.50 -1.10
N ILE A 512 40.31 -5.89 -1.29
CA ILE A 512 41.13 -5.46 -2.42
C ILE A 512 40.51 -5.90 -3.75
N THR A 513 40.10 -7.16 -3.85
CA THR A 513 39.43 -7.70 -5.06
C THR A 513 38.16 -6.92 -5.37
N PHE A 514 37.39 -6.56 -4.34
CA PHE A 514 36.18 -5.74 -4.49
C PHE A 514 36.50 -4.33 -5.02
N VAL A 515 37.57 -3.70 -4.52
CA VAL A 515 38.04 -2.40 -5.03
C VAL A 515 38.50 -2.50 -6.48
N GLU A 516 39.34 -3.48 -6.83
CA GLU A 516 39.83 -3.69 -8.19
C GLU A 516 38.67 -3.91 -9.18
N ALA A 517 37.65 -4.67 -8.77
CA ALA A 517 36.48 -4.93 -9.59
C ALA A 517 35.62 -3.67 -9.85
N ASP A 518 35.42 -2.79 -8.86
CA ASP A 518 34.67 -1.54 -9.07
C ASP A 518 35.47 -0.50 -9.88
N GLU A 519 36.80 -0.52 -9.76
CA GLU A 519 37.72 0.37 -10.45
C GLU A 519 38.06 -0.03 -11.88
N ALA A 520 37.91 -1.31 -12.24
CA ALA A 520 37.98 -1.72 -13.65
C ALA A 520 37.04 -0.90 -14.56
N ALA A 521 36.03 -0.24 -14.00
CA ALA A 521 35.09 0.64 -14.68
C ALA A 521 35.45 2.14 -14.67
N LYS A 522 36.52 2.61 -14.00
CA LYS A 522 36.90 4.04 -13.91
C LYS A 522 38.43 4.26 -13.72
N PRO A 523 39.03 5.27 -14.38
CA PRO A 523 40.42 5.65 -14.12
C PRO A 523 40.55 6.47 -12.83
N GLY A 524 41.27 5.93 -11.83
CA GLY A 524 41.56 6.56 -10.54
C GLY A 524 41.52 5.53 -9.42
N SER A 525 42.69 5.02 -9.02
CA SER A 525 42.82 3.90 -8.08
C SER A 525 42.74 4.38 -6.63
N LEU A 526 41.70 3.99 -5.90
CA LEU A 526 41.59 4.09 -4.44
C LEU A 526 42.76 3.36 -3.78
N LEU A 527 43.26 2.28 -4.40
CA LEU A 527 44.46 1.56 -3.94
C LEU A 527 45.73 2.42 -4.05
N ASP A 528 45.76 3.40 -4.95
CA ASP A 528 46.84 4.40 -5.06
C ASP A 528 46.58 5.66 -4.23
N THR A 529 45.35 5.85 -3.74
CA THR A 529 44.96 7.02 -2.93
C THR A 529 45.08 6.72 -1.44
N TYR A 530 44.74 5.51 -1.02
CA TYR A 530 44.66 5.12 0.38
C TYR A 530 45.61 3.95 0.67
N PRO A 531 46.42 4.03 1.74
CA PRO A 531 47.33 2.96 2.09
C PRO A 531 46.57 1.82 2.75
N ILE A 532 46.27 0.77 1.99
CA ILE A 532 45.59 -0.43 2.50
C ILE A 532 46.31 -1.75 2.20
N ILE A 533 47.36 -1.71 1.39
CA ILE A 533 48.11 -2.91 1.00
C ILE A 533 49.30 -3.08 1.93
N PRO A 534 49.40 -4.17 2.71
CA PRO A 534 50.52 -4.38 3.61
C PRO A 534 51.79 -4.72 2.84
N ASN A 535 52.90 -4.11 3.25
CA ASN A 535 54.24 -4.56 2.85
C ASN A 535 54.66 -5.82 3.64
N GLN A 536 55.86 -6.35 3.42
CA GLN A 536 56.34 -7.55 4.12
C GLN A 536 56.59 -7.37 5.63
N TYR A 537 56.50 -6.13 6.14
CA TYR A 537 56.46 -5.85 7.58
C TYR A 537 55.03 -5.70 8.12
N GLY A 538 54.01 -5.84 7.28
CA GLY A 538 52.61 -5.66 7.63
C GLY A 538 52.16 -4.19 7.64
N ASN A 539 53.01 -3.23 7.30
CA ASN A 539 52.62 -1.81 7.27
C ASN A 539 51.87 -1.48 5.98
N PHE A 540 50.74 -0.79 6.09
CA PHE A 540 49.95 -0.45 4.92
C PHE A 540 50.61 0.66 4.09
N ARG A 541 50.56 0.47 2.77
CA ARG A 541 51.13 1.33 1.75
C ARG A 541 50.14 1.44 0.59
N VAL A 542 50.30 2.49 -0.22
CA VAL A 542 49.58 2.63 -1.48
C VAL A 542 50.16 1.67 -2.52
N MET A 543 49.36 1.28 -3.50
CA MET A 543 49.74 0.28 -4.50
C MET A 543 50.99 0.67 -5.29
N SER A 544 51.11 1.93 -5.71
CA SER A 544 52.27 2.48 -6.43
C SER A 544 53.58 2.47 -5.65
N GLU A 545 53.56 2.35 -4.33
CA GLU A 545 54.77 2.21 -3.49
C GLU A 545 55.24 0.75 -3.40
N LEU A 546 54.44 -0.21 -3.86
CA LEU A 546 54.69 -1.64 -3.69
C LEU A 546 54.90 -2.37 -5.02
N ARG A 547 55.66 -3.47 -4.93
CA ARG A 547 55.90 -4.40 -6.02
C ARG A 547 55.59 -5.81 -5.58
N LYS A 548 55.14 -6.64 -6.52
CA LYS A 548 54.92 -8.06 -6.26
C LYS A 548 56.26 -8.78 -6.08
N ASP A 549 56.38 -9.55 -5.02
CA ASP A 549 57.52 -10.44 -4.79
C ASP A 549 57.38 -11.71 -5.64
N LEU A 550 58.34 -11.96 -6.53
CA LEU A 550 58.45 -13.20 -7.32
C LEU A 550 59.42 -14.18 -6.63
N GLU A 551 59.09 -14.56 -5.40
CA GLU A 551 59.82 -15.55 -4.59
C GLU A 551 61.31 -15.22 -4.35
N ILE A 552 61.62 -13.94 -4.08
CA ILE A 552 62.97 -13.51 -3.74
C ILE A 552 63.42 -14.19 -2.44
N PRO A 553 64.57 -14.90 -2.43
CA PRO A 553 65.08 -15.54 -1.22
C PRO A 553 65.28 -14.56 -0.06
N GLU A 554 64.84 -14.94 1.14
CA GLU A 554 64.97 -14.11 2.36
C GLU A 554 66.42 -13.68 2.64
N ALA A 555 67.39 -14.54 2.33
CA ALA A 555 68.80 -14.22 2.48
C ALA A 555 69.23 -13.00 1.64
N ILE A 556 68.67 -12.85 0.44
CA ILE A 556 68.98 -11.72 -0.46
C ILE A 556 68.36 -10.44 0.09
N LYS A 557 67.10 -10.49 0.53
CA LYS A 557 66.44 -9.35 1.18
C LYS A 557 67.20 -8.89 2.42
N TYR A 558 67.73 -9.83 3.20
CA TYR A 558 68.54 -9.53 4.38
C TYR A 558 69.87 -8.84 4.03
N VAL A 559 70.59 -9.33 3.03
CA VAL A 559 71.84 -8.71 2.55
C VAL A 559 71.58 -7.30 2.02
N LEU A 560 70.53 -7.10 1.23
CA LEU A 560 70.18 -5.78 0.69
C LEU A 560 69.85 -4.78 1.80
N LYS A 561 69.18 -5.23 2.87
CA LYS A 561 68.94 -4.39 4.04
C LYS A 561 70.22 -3.94 4.74
N ILE A 562 71.28 -4.77 4.75
CA ILE A 562 72.61 -4.38 5.27
C ILE A 562 73.25 -3.32 4.36
N LEU A 563 72.97 -3.39 3.05
CA LEU A 563 73.43 -2.42 2.05
C LEU A 563 72.54 -1.17 1.95
N ASP A 564 71.73 -0.91 2.98
CA ASP A 564 70.81 0.24 3.10
C ASP A 564 69.64 0.23 2.08
N GLU A 565 69.35 -0.91 1.46
CA GLU A 565 68.18 -1.13 0.61
C GLU A 565 67.17 -2.09 1.26
N ASP A 566 66.16 -1.55 1.95
CA ASP A 566 65.13 -2.37 2.62
C ASP A 566 63.98 -2.75 1.67
N TRP A 567 64.23 -3.77 0.84
CA TRP A 567 63.23 -4.25 -0.14
C TRP A 567 61.92 -4.72 0.51
N LYS A 568 61.93 -5.18 1.76
CA LYS A 568 60.71 -5.58 2.47
C LYS A 568 59.74 -4.41 2.69
N GLN A 569 60.21 -3.16 2.62
CA GLN A 569 59.34 -1.98 2.66
C GLN A 569 58.60 -1.74 1.34
N GLN A 570 59.20 -2.16 0.23
CA GLN A 570 58.75 -1.92 -1.15
C GLN A 570 58.08 -3.15 -1.76
N LEU A 571 58.09 -4.30 -1.09
CA LEU A 571 57.43 -5.54 -1.52
C LEU A 571 56.11 -5.70 -0.78
N SER A 572 55.07 -6.13 -1.50
CA SER A 572 53.81 -6.52 -0.90
C SER A 572 53.98 -7.74 0.00
N HIS A 573 53.10 -7.86 1.00
CA HIS A 573 52.98 -9.09 1.78
C HIS A 573 52.71 -10.30 0.84
N LEU A 574 53.33 -11.45 1.14
CA LEU A 574 53.37 -12.60 0.23
C LEU A 574 51.97 -13.17 -0.06
N ASP A 575 51.10 -13.17 0.95
CA ASP A 575 49.74 -13.72 0.86
C ASP A 575 48.70 -12.72 0.30
N ILE A 576 49.12 -11.51 -0.10
CA ILE A 576 48.20 -10.54 -0.71
C ILE A 576 48.00 -10.84 -2.19
N GLN A 577 46.72 -10.93 -2.57
CA GLN A 577 46.27 -11.16 -3.93
C GLN A 577 45.81 -9.84 -4.52
N CYS A 578 46.72 -9.14 -5.21
CA CYS A 578 46.47 -7.87 -5.88
C CYS A 578 47.25 -7.83 -7.21
N SER A 579 46.69 -7.15 -8.21
CA SER A 579 47.27 -7.01 -9.54
C SER A 579 48.25 -5.83 -9.58
N PHE A 580 49.51 -6.06 -9.19
CA PHE A 580 50.53 -5.00 -9.18
C PHE A 580 51.04 -4.64 -10.58
N PRO A 581 51.28 -3.34 -10.87
CA PRO A 581 51.83 -2.89 -12.15
C PRO A 581 53.31 -3.24 -12.33
N GLN A 582 54.04 -3.47 -11.24
CA GLN A 582 55.45 -3.82 -11.23
C GLN A 582 55.71 -5.03 -10.33
N SER A 583 56.61 -5.91 -10.77
CA SER A 583 57.09 -7.06 -10.01
C SER A 583 58.61 -6.98 -9.85
N LEU A 584 59.12 -7.51 -8.75
CA LEU A 584 60.54 -7.68 -8.48
C LEU A 584 60.82 -9.18 -8.36
N GLY A 585 61.78 -9.65 -9.13
CA GLY A 585 62.26 -11.03 -9.09
C GLY A 585 63.71 -11.08 -9.54
N LEU A 586 64.38 -12.19 -9.24
CA LEU A 586 65.71 -12.44 -9.76
C LEU A 586 65.56 -12.85 -11.23
N THR A 587 65.99 -12.00 -12.17
CA THR A 587 66.17 -12.45 -13.55
C THR A 587 67.38 -13.37 -13.59
N HIS A 588 67.15 -14.66 -13.86
CA HIS A 588 68.20 -15.57 -14.28
C HIS A 588 68.78 -15.03 -15.60
N GLN A 589 69.96 -14.40 -15.53
CA GLN A 589 70.84 -14.24 -16.68
C GLN A 589 71.71 -15.48 -16.85
#